data_AF-A0A161PDE8-F1
#
_entry.id   AF-A0A161PDE8-F1
#
_cell.length_a   1.000
_cell.length_b   1.000
_cell.length_c   1.000
_cell.angle_alpha   90.00
_cell.angle_beta   90.00
_cell.angle_gamma   90.00
#
_symmetry.space_group_name_H-M   'P 1'
#
loop_
_entity.id
_entity.type
_entity.pdbx_description
1 polymer ?
#
loop_
_entity_poly.entity_id
_entity_poly.type
_entity_poly.pdbx_seq_one_letter_code
_entity_poly.pdbx_strand_id
1 'polypeptide(L)'
;MGYTGKEASRFKEQYINEFNRMKNHISQTSKDLDSYMIEDPVERAKRWIEEQQQIQMLEQRAALYEEKAHYVDEILKSQNVLTITQIAKDYGMSGMALNRILKEEGVQYKLRGQWLLKSA
;
A
#
# COMPACT_ATOMS: atom_id res chain seq x y z
N MET A 1 -38.28 -4.71 44.70
CA MET A 1 -36.82 -4.96 44.73
C MET A 1 -36.19 -3.91 43.83
N GLY A 2 -35.57 -2.90 44.43
CA GLY A 2 -35.02 -1.75 43.69
C GLY A 2 -33.54 -1.97 43.37
N TYR A 3 -33.15 -1.71 42.12
CA TYR A 3 -31.77 -1.67 41.69
C TYR A 3 -31.05 -0.50 42.37
N THR A 4 -30.24 -0.74 43.42
CA THR A 4 -29.47 0.33 44.09
C THR A 4 -27.96 0.08 44.12
N GLY A 5 -27.21 1.19 43.98
CA GLY A 5 -25.84 1.37 44.43
C GLY A 5 -24.73 0.91 43.47
N LYS A 6 -24.38 -0.38 43.52
CA LYS A 6 -23.15 -0.90 42.89
C LYS A 6 -23.41 -1.69 41.61
N GLU A 7 -24.42 -2.55 41.61
CA GLU A 7 -24.76 -3.36 40.42
C GLU A 7 -25.38 -2.51 39.32
N ALA A 8 -26.24 -1.56 39.69
CA ALA A 8 -26.78 -0.57 38.75
C ALA A 8 -25.68 0.30 38.12
N SER A 9 -24.65 0.65 38.88
CA SER A 9 -23.51 1.43 38.38
C SER A 9 -22.63 0.60 37.44
N ARG A 10 -22.32 -0.64 37.81
CA ARG A 10 -21.60 -1.59 36.94
C ARG A 10 -22.34 -1.86 35.64
N PHE A 11 -23.66 -2.05 35.70
CA PHE A 11 -24.48 -2.24 34.52
C PHE A 11 -24.46 -1.00 33.61
N LYS A 12 -24.55 0.21 34.18
CA LYS A 12 -24.43 1.47 33.41
C LYS A 12 -23.07 1.59 32.74
N GLU A 13 -21.98 1.29 33.44
CA GLU A 13 -20.62 1.30 32.88
C GLU A 13 -20.49 0.28 31.73
N GLN A 14 -20.95 -0.95 31.93
CA GLN A 14 -20.95 -1.99 30.89
C GLN A 14 -21.78 -1.57 29.68
N TYR A 15 -22.98 -1.02 29.91
CA TYR A 15 -23.84 -0.53 28.84
C TYR A 15 -23.18 0.60 28.04
N ILE A 16 -22.57 1.59 28.71
CA ILE A 16 -21.88 2.69 28.04
C ILE A 16 -20.68 2.17 27.22
N ASN A 17 -19.93 1.22 27.76
CA ASN A 17 -18.80 0.62 27.06
C ASN A 17 -19.23 -0.14 25.81
N GLU A 18 -20.27 -0.97 25.91
CA GLU A 18 -20.80 -1.72 24.76
C GLU A 18 -21.48 -0.80 23.74
N PHE A 19 -22.19 0.24 24.19
CA PHE A 19 -22.74 1.26 23.30
C PHE A 19 -21.65 1.98 22.51
N ASN A 20 -20.57 2.39 23.16
CA ASN A 20 -19.43 3.04 22.50
C ASN A 20 -18.72 2.08 21.53
N ARG A 21 -18.57 0.80 21.90
CA ARG A 21 -18.06 -0.24 20.98
C ARG A 21 -18.92 -0.36 19.73
N MET A 22 -20.23 -0.49 19.91
CA MET A 22 -21.17 -0.64 18.80
C MET A 22 -21.18 0.61 17.90
N LYS A 23 -21.20 1.80 18.50
CA LYS A 23 -21.11 3.08 17.77
C LYS A 23 -19.83 3.14 16.94
N ASN A 24 -18.68 2.78 17.51
CA ASN A 24 -17.41 2.78 16.79
C ASN A 24 -17.39 1.77 15.65
N HIS A 25 -17.97 0.58 15.86
CA HIS A 25 -18.10 -0.43 14.82
C HIS A 25 -18.96 0.06 13.67
N ILE A 26 -20.16 0.59 13.96
CA ILE A 26 -21.07 1.15 12.93
C ILE A 26 -20.40 2.30 12.18
N SER A 27 -19.70 3.20 12.88
CA SER A 27 -18.97 4.32 12.24
C SER A 27 -17.78 3.87 11.39
N GLN A 28 -17.19 2.69 11.66
CA GLN A 28 -16.15 2.10 10.82
C GLN A 28 -16.78 1.43 9.60
N THR A 29 -17.82 0.61 9.81
CA THR A 29 -18.56 -0.04 8.74
C THR A 29 -19.24 0.95 7.80
N SER A 30 -19.71 2.10 8.31
CA SER A 30 -20.32 3.14 7.48
C SER A 30 -19.32 3.87 6.58
N LYS A 31 -18.01 3.81 6.87
CA LYS A 31 -16.97 4.29 5.95
C LYS A 31 -16.76 3.34 4.77
N ASP A 32 -17.07 2.05 4.97
CA ASP A 32 -16.99 1.00 3.94
C ASP A 32 -18.30 0.85 3.15
N LEU A 33 -19.33 1.65 3.43
CA LEU A 33 -20.51 1.71 2.58
C LEU A 33 -20.17 2.46 1.30
N ASP A 34 -20.43 1.80 0.17
CA ASP A 34 -20.36 2.41 -1.14
C ASP A 34 -21.41 3.52 -1.27
N SER A 35 -21.10 4.58 -2.02
CA SER A 35 -21.99 5.74 -2.19
C SER A 35 -23.42 5.36 -2.56
N TYR A 36 -23.63 4.37 -3.43
CA TYR A 36 -24.96 3.95 -3.89
C TYR A 36 -25.85 3.34 -2.77
N MET A 37 -25.27 2.97 -1.63
CA MET A 37 -25.99 2.43 -0.46
C MET A 37 -26.53 3.51 0.47
N ILE A 38 -26.13 4.78 0.30
CA ILE A 38 -26.55 5.89 1.16
C ILE A 38 -27.87 6.46 0.66
N GLU A 39 -28.93 6.46 1.47
CA GLU A 39 -30.25 6.97 1.06
C GLU A 39 -30.31 8.50 0.92
N ASP A 40 -29.66 9.24 1.82
CA ASP A 40 -29.62 10.71 1.79
C ASP A 40 -28.84 11.18 0.54
N PRO A 41 -29.47 11.95 -0.38
CA PRO A 41 -28.82 12.40 -1.60
C PRO A 41 -27.59 13.29 -1.35
N VAL A 42 -27.56 14.06 -0.27
CA VAL A 42 -26.43 14.97 0.03
C VAL A 42 -25.26 14.17 0.57
N GLU A 43 -25.49 13.22 1.47
CA GLU A 43 -24.44 12.34 2.00
C GLU A 43 -23.91 11.40 0.91
N ARG A 44 -24.79 10.87 0.06
CA ARG A 44 -24.43 10.08 -1.12
C ARG A 44 -23.47 10.85 -2.02
N ALA A 45 -23.82 12.09 -2.37
CA ALA A 45 -23.00 12.93 -3.25
C ALA A 45 -21.62 13.21 -2.64
N LYS A 46 -21.54 13.50 -1.33
CA LYS A 46 -20.25 13.67 -0.63
C LYS A 46 -19.39 12.42 -0.72
N ARG A 47 -19.96 11.25 -0.44
CA ARG A 47 -19.23 9.98 -0.51
C ARG A 47 -18.76 9.69 -1.94
N TRP A 48 -19.60 9.95 -2.94
CA TRP A 48 -19.24 9.75 -4.34
C TRP A 48 -18.04 10.61 -4.75
N ILE A 49 -18.00 11.88 -4.32
CA ILE A 49 -16.86 12.77 -4.59
C ILE A 49 -15.57 12.19 -3.99
N GLU A 50 -15.63 11.67 -2.76
CA GLU A 50 -14.48 11.03 -2.11
C GLU A 50 -14.02 9.77 -2.87
N GLU A 51 -14.94 8.93 -3.34
CA GLU A 51 -14.63 7.77 -4.20
C GLU A 51 -13.94 8.19 -5.49
N GLN A 52 -14.47 9.20 -6.19
CA GLN A 52 -13.89 9.69 -7.44
C GLN A 52 -12.48 10.24 -7.24
N GLN A 53 -12.23 10.97 -6.14
CA GLN A 53 -10.89 11.44 -5.80
C GLN A 53 -9.91 10.29 -5.55
N GLN A 54 -10.37 9.23 -4.86
CA GLN A 54 -9.55 8.03 -4.65
C GLN A 54 -9.24 7.31 -5.96
N ILE A 55 -10.24 7.13 -6.83
CA ILE A 55 -10.06 6.53 -8.16
C ILE A 55 -9.03 7.32 -8.96
N GLN A 56 -9.19 8.65 -9.03
CA GLN A 56 -8.25 9.51 -9.77
C GLN A 56 -6.82 9.39 -9.22
N MET A 57 -6.65 9.34 -7.91
CA MET A 57 -5.33 9.16 -7.29
C MET A 57 -4.73 7.78 -7.63
N LEU A 58 -5.55 6.73 -7.63
CA LEU A 58 -5.13 5.39 -8.00
C LEU A 58 -4.77 5.28 -9.48
N GLU A 59 -5.54 5.91 -10.37
CA GLU A 59 -5.25 5.99 -11.81
C GLU A 59 -3.93 6.70 -12.08
N GLN A 60 -3.67 7.83 -11.41
CA GLN A 60 -2.39 8.53 -11.52
C GLN A 60 -1.22 7.65 -11.07
N ARG A 61 -1.39 6.92 -9.97
CA ARG A 61 -0.37 5.95 -9.50
C ARG A 61 -0.19 4.81 -10.50
N ALA A 62 -1.29 4.27 -11.02
CA ALA A 62 -1.27 3.18 -11.99
C ALA A 62 -0.52 3.61 -13.27
N ALA A 63 -0.80 4.79 -13.81
CA ALA A 63 -0.09 5.34 -14.96
C ALA A 63 1.43 5.46 -14.72
N LEU A 64 1.83 5.98 -13.55
CA LEU A 64 3.26 6.06 -13.17
C LEU A 64 3.91 4.68 -13.03
N TYR A 65 3.18 3.67 -12.52
CA TYR A 65 3.69 2.32 -12.41
C TYR A 65 3.74 1.61 -13.77
N GLU A 66 2.79 1.87 -14.65
CA GLU A 66 2.75 1.34 -16.01
C GLU A 66 3.94 1.83 -16.83
N GLU A 67 4.27 3.13 -16.77
CA GLU A 67 5.48 3.66 -17.43
C GLU A 67 6.77 3.00 -16.91
N LYS A 68 6.87 2.79 -15.59
CA LYS A 68 8.03 2.11 -14.98
C LYS A 68 8.11 0.64 -15.39
N ALA A 69 6.97 -0.06 -15.41
CA ALA A 69 6.90 -1.45 -15.83
C ALA A 69 7.28 -1.59 -17.32
N HIS A 70 6.74 -0.72 -18.17
CA HIS A 70 7.07 -0.68 -19.60
C HIS A 70 8.57 -0.44 -19.82
N TYR A 71 9.19 0.48 -19.08
CA TYR A 71 10.65 0.71 -19.17
C TYR A 71 11.46 -0.54 -18.78
N VAL A 72 11.07 -1.21 -17.70
CA VAL A 72 11.71 -2.47 -17.28
C VAL A 72 11.55 -3.53 -18.36
N ASP A 73 10.35 -3.71 -18.90
CA ASP A 73 10.07 -4.68 -19.95
C ASP A 73 10.86 -4.41 -21.23
N GLU A 74 10.94 -3.16 -21.67
CA GLU A 74 11.73 -2.77 -22.86
C GLU A 74 13.22 -3.02 -22.67
N ILE A 75 13.77 -2.71 -21.50
CA ILE A 75 15.19 -2.99 -21.20
C ILE A 75 15.46 -4.50 -21.13
N LEU A 76 14.56 -5.27 -20.51
CA LEU A 76 14.67 -6.72 -20.45
C LEU A 76 14.56 -7.38 -21.83
N LYS A 77 13.80 -6.79 -22.76
CA LYS A 77 13.74 -7.25 -24.17
C LYS A 77 14.99 -6.90 -24.96
N SER A 78 15.72 -5.84 -24.59
CA SER A 78 16.90 -5.40 -25.32
C SER A 78 18.01 -6.46 -25.25
N GLN A 79 18.44 -6.98 -26.40
CA GLN A 79 19.52 -7.99 -26.49
C GLN A 79 20.92 -7.39 -26.32
N ASN A 80 21.03 -6.08 -26.06
CA ASN A 80 22.31 -5.43 -25.88
C ASN A 80 22.89 -5.76 -24.51
N VAL A 81 24.11 -6.29 -24.50
CA VAL A 81 24.84 -6.58 -23.27
C VAL A 81 25.28 -5.26 -22.64
N LEU A 82 24.52 -4.76 -21.67
CA LEU A 82 24.93 -3.62 -20.87
C LEU A 82 25.93 -4.06 -19.79
N THR A 83 27.02 -3.32 -19.66
CA THR A 83 27.96 -3.55 -18.56
C THR A 83 27.39 -2.99 -17.28
N ILE A 84 27.65 -3.65 -16.15
CA ILE A 84 27.25 -3.17 -14.81
C ILE A 84 27.76 -1.74 -14.53
N THR A 85 28.88 -1.35 -15.15
CA THR A 85 29.47 -0.01 -15.01
C THR A 85 28.65 1.07 -15.72
N GLN A 86 28.03 0.76 -16.86
CA GLN A 86 27.14 1.71 -17.55
C GLN A 86 25.92 1.99 -16.68
N ILE A 87 25.26 0.93 -16.20
CA ILE A 87 24.10 1.04 -15.30
C ILE A 87 24.48 1.80 -14.03
N ALA A 88 25.63 1.50 -13.41
CA ALA A 88 26.07 2.17 -12.19
C ALA A 88 26.30 3.69 -12.37
N LYS A 89 26.75 4.12 -13.56
CA LYS A 89 26.96 5.54 -13.86
C LYS A 89 25.66 6.32 -13.90
N ASP A 90 24.57 5.71 -14.38
CA ASP A 90 23.24 6.34 -14.39
C ASP A 90 22.77 6.65 -12.96
N TYR A 91 23.26 5.90 -11.97
CA TYR A 91 23.02 6.13 -10.54
C TYR A 91 24.17 6.88 -9.83
N GLY A 92 25.13 7.44 -10.56
CA GLY A 92 26.24 8.21 -9.99
C GLY A 92 27.24 7.41 -9.14
N MET A 93 27.34 6.09 -9.35
CA MET A 93 28.21 5.21 -8.57
C MET A 93 29.11 4.33 -9.42
N SER A 94 30.09 3.67 -8.78
CA SER A 94 30.94 2.70 -9.47
C SER A 94 30.25 1.34 -9.63
N GLY A 95 30.59 0.59 -10.68
CA GLY A 95 30.10 -0.78 -10.84
C GLY A 95 30.47 -1.70 -9.67
N MET A 96 31.55 -1.40 -8.94
CA MET A 96 31.90 -2.11 -7.70
C MET A 96 30.92 -1.83 -6.56
N ALA A 97 30.50 -0.56 -6.41
CA ALA A 97 29.51 -0.17 -5.41
C ALA A 97 28.16 -0.82 -5.72
N LEU A 98 27.71 -0.75 -6.99
CA LEU A 98 26.47 -1.39 -7.41
C LEU A 98 26.50 -2.91 -7.20
N ASN A 99 27.62 -3.57 -7.53
CA ASN A 99 27.75 -5.00 -7.32
C ASN A 99 27.65 -5.43 -5.84
N ARG A 100 28.13 -4.58 -4.92
CA ARG A 100 28.02 -4.80 -3.48
C ARG A 100 26.56 -4.71 -3.03
N ILE A 101 25.86 -3.66 -3.45
CA ILE A 101 24.43 -3.46 -3.13
C ILE A 101 23.60 -4.66 -3.62
N LEU A 102 23.75 -5.06 -4.88
CA LEU A 102 23.00 -6.19 -5.44
C LEU A 102 23.30 -7.53 -4.72
N LYS A 103 24.49 -7.67 -4.13
CA LYS A 103 24.83 -8.84 -3.30
C LYS A 103 24.15 -8.77 -1.93
N GLU A 104 24.13 -7.60 -1.30
CA GLU A 104 23.50 -7.34 -0.01
C GLU A 104 21.98 -7.53 -0.08
N GLU A 105 21.36 -7.03 -1.15
CA GLU A 105 19.94 -7.25 -1.48
C GLU A 105 19.64 -8.70 -1.94
N GLY A 106 20.66 -9.54 -2.04
CA GLY A 106 20.50 -10.95 -2.38
C GLY A 106 20.12 -11.22 -3.83
N VAL A 107 20.16 -10.23 -4.72
CA VAL A 107 19.84 -10.34 -6.16
C VAL A 107 20.94 -11.10 -6.93
N GLN A 108 22.20 -10.96 -6.52
CA GLN A 108 23.33 -11.61 -7.18
C GLN A 108 24.35 -12.17 -6.19
N TYR A 109 25.26 -13.01 -6.69
CA TYR A 109 26.37 -13.57 -5.92
C TYR A 109 27.63 -13.67 -6.77
N LYS A 110 28.78 -13.84 -6.11
CA LYS A 110 30.09 -13.92 -6.77
C LYS A 110 30.58 -15.36 -6.79
N LEU A 111 30.80 -15.93 -7.97
CA LEU A 111 31.34 -17.27 -8.17
C LEU A 111 32.55 -17.22 -9.10
N ARG A 112 33.70 -17.76 -8.66
CA ARG A 112 34.95 -17.83 -9.45
C ARG A 112 35.35 -16.50 -10.12
N GLY A 113 35.13 -15.37 -9.43
CA GLY A 113 35.47 -14.05 -9.92
C GLY A 113 34.39 -13.35 -10.75
N GLN A 114 33.35 -14.07 -11.19
CA GLN A 114 32.22 -13.54 -11.96
C GLN A 114 31.01 -13.27 -11.07
N TRP A 115 30.24 -12.23 -11.40
CA TRP A 115 28.94 -11.95 -10.79
C TRP A 115 27.85 -12.70 -11.57
N LEU A 116 27.02 -13.44 -10.84
CA LEU A 116 25.89 -14.20 -11.38
C LEU A 116 24.61 -13.77 -10.67
N LEU A 117 23.52 -13.64 -11.43
CA LEU A 117 22.20 -13.35 -10.89
C LEU A 117 21.63 -14.61 -10.21
N LYS A 118 20.93 -14.43 -9.09
CA LYS A 118 20.11 -15.51 -8.55
C LYS A 118 18.88 -15.66 -9.43
N SER A 119 18.67 -16.84 -9.99
CA SER A 119 17.37 -17.19 -10.59
C SER A 119 16.32 -17.22 -9.49
N ALA A 120 15.16 -16.60 -9.75
CA ALA A 120 13.97 -16.78 -8.94
C ALA A 120 13.48 -18.24 -9.00
#